data_AF-A0A8K0RML7-F1
#
_entry.id   AF-A0A8K0RML7-F1
#
_cell.length_a   1.000
_cell.length_b   1.000
_cell.length_c   1.000
_cell.angle_alpha   90.00
_cell.angle_beta   90.00
_cell.angle_gamma   90.00
#
_symmetry.space_group_name_H-M   'P 1'
#
loop_
_entity.id
_entity.type
_entity.pdbx_description
1 polymer ?
#
loop_
_entity_poly.entity_id
_entity_poly.type
_entity_poly.pdbx_seq_one_letter_code
_entity_poly.pdbx_strand_id
1 'polypeptide(L)'
;MAEALGIASSVIAVVDLSVKVFSLCSQYSREVKNAKGDIERLRKEVAAFQDITEKLKALLEGPRGRELKASQQLVYAIEDGHSTLGKLEQRLRPSTGRKAMSHFGMRALKWPFESKEVKGTIEDLERCRGTISFALNIDQTVILQNVDDRTTLHQLPIAHGASFDSKAEQHNPTCLPDTRRELLD
;
A
#
# COMPACT_ATOMS: atom_id res chain seq x y z
N MET A 1 -7.20 0.55 -14.63
CA MET A 1 -5.77 0.36 -14.99
C MET A 1 -4.90 1.56 -14.62
N ALA A 2 -5.30 2.81 -14.91
CA ALA A 2 -4.54 4.00 -14.51
C ALA A 2 -4.40 4.15 -12.99
N GLU A 3 -5.44 3.79 -12.23
CA GLU A 3 -5.46 3.88 -10.76
C GLU A 3 -4.44 2.94 -10.09
N ALA A 4 -4.37 1.67 -10.52
CA ALA A 4 -3.42 0.69 -9.97
C ALA A 4 -1.95 1.08 -10.25
N LEU A 5 -1.66 1.61 -11.44
CA LEU A 5 -0.32 2.10 -11.79
C LEU A 5 0.04 3.37 -11.00
N GLY A 6 -0.91 4.28 -10.81
CA GLY A 6 -0.73 5.46 -9.98
C GLY A 6 -0.34 5.09 -8.55
N ILE A 7 -1.01 4.10 -7.98
CA ILE A 7 -0.77 3.66 -6.59
C ILE A 7 0.58 2.95 -6.46
N ALA A 8 0.94 2.07 -7.39
CA ALA A 8 2.27 1.46 -7.39
C ALA A 8 3.39 2.51 -7.42
N SER A 9 3.25 3.56 -8.24
CA SER A 9 4.19 4.68 -8.26
C SER A 9 4.23 5.43 -6.93
N SER A 10 3.07 5.71 -6.33
CA SER A 10 3.00 6.39 -5.02
C SER A 10 3.64 5.56 -3.90
N VAL A 11 3.43 4.23 -3.90
CA VAL A 11 4.05 3.32 -2.93
C VAL A 11 5.58 3.30 -3.10
N ILE A 12 6.09 3.26 -4.33
CA ILE A 12 7.53 3.34 -4.60
C ILE A 12 8.11 4.65 -4.05
N ALA A 13 7.44 5.78 -4.29
CA ALA A 13 7.88 7.07 -3.78
C ALA A 13 7.93 7.09 -2.24
N VAL A 14 6.95 6.47 -1.57
CA VAL A 14 6.94 6.32 -0.11
C VAL A 14 8.11 5.47 0.40
N VAL A 15 8.40 4.34 -0.24
CA VAL A 15 9.54 3.48 0.11
C VAL A 15 10.85 4.26 0.01
N ASP A 16 11.09 4.93 -1.12
CA ASP A 16 12.30 5.73 -1.36
C ASP A 16 12.46 6.85 -0.34
N LEU A 17 11.36 7.51 0.03
CA LEU A 17 11.35 8.59 0.99
C LEU A 17 11.60 8.08 2.42
N SER A 18 11.05 6.91 2.77
CA SER A 18 11.28 6.25 4.06
C SER A 18 12.76 5.93 4.25
N VAL A 19 13.42 5.38 3.23
CA VAL A 19 14.87 5.11 3.24
C VAL A 19 15.68 6.39 3.49
N LYS A 20 15.31 7.50 2.83
CA LYS A 20 15.98 8.80 3.01
C LYS A 20 15.81 9.33 4.43
N VAL A 21 14.58 9.35 4.95
CA VAL A 21 14.27 9.79 6.32
C VAL A 21 15.01 8.93 7.34
N PHE A 22 14.99 7.60 7.18
CA PHE A 22 15.70 6.68 8.06
C PHE A 22 17.22 6.95 8.09
N SER A 23 17.82 7.20 6.92
CA SER A 23 19.24 7.58 6.81
C SER A 23 19.53 8.89 7.54
N LEU A 24 18.68 9.91 7.38
CA LEU A 24 18.83 11.19 8.08
C LEU A 24 18.71 11.00 9.61
N CYS A 25 17.69 10.27 10.09
CA CYS A 25 17.56 9.92 11.51
C CYS A 25 18.80 9.18 12.04
N SER A 26 19.38 8.27 11.23
CA SER A 26 20.61 7.56 11.58
C SER A 26 21.79 8.52 11.78
N GLN A 27 21.91 9.55 10.92
CA GLN A 27 22.96 10.56 11.05
C GLN A 27 22.75 11.39 12.32
N TYR A 28 21.53 11.87 12.56
CA TYR A 28 21.20 12.59 13.78
C TYR A 28 21.46 11.77 15.05
N SER A 29 21.18 10.46 15.06
CA SER A 29 21.44 9.61 16.24
C SER A 29 22.92 9.51 16.63
N ARG A 30 23.83 9.75 15.68
CA ARG A 30 25.29 9.71 15.91
C ARG A 30 25.79 11.06 16.45
N GLU A 31 25.28 12.16 15.93
CA GLU A 31 25.76 13.51 16.22
C GLU A 31 25.00 14.19 17.38
N VAL A 32 23.75 13.79 17.66
CA VAL A 32 22.87 14.43 18.64
C VAL A 32 22.58 13.52 19.83
N LYS A 33 23.08 13.91 21.01
CA LYS A 33 22.90 13.13 22.25
C LYS A 33 21.63 13.48 23.03
N ASN A 34 21.18 14.74 23.00
CA ASN A 34 20.07 15.24 23.82
C ASN A 34 18.68 14.81 23.33
N ALA A 35 18.54 14.32 22.10
CA ALA A 35 17.27 13.86 21.52
C ALA A 35 17.30 12.36 21.14
N LYS A 36 18.27 11.58 21.65
CA LYS A 36 18.50 10.20 21.20
C LYS A 36 17.26 9.31 21.30
N GLY A 37 16.47 9.47 22.37
CA GLY A 37 15.21 8.71 22.55
C GLY A 37 14.15 9.06 21.51
N ASP A 38 13.98 10.34 21.18
CA ASP A 38 13.06 10.78 20.13
C ASP A 38 13.48 10.28 18.75
N ILE A 39 14.78 10.40 18.44
CA ILE A 39 15.35 9.96 17.16
C ILE A 39 15.15 8.45 16.98
N GLU A 40 15.42 7.66 18.02
CA GLU A 40 15.29 6.20 17.95
C GLU A 40 13.83 5.76 17.80
N ARG A 41 12.89 6.41 18.51
CA ARG A 41 11.45 6.14 18.36
C ARG A 41 10.97 6.44 16.94
N LEU A 42 11.36 7.60 16.40
CA LEU A 42 11.00 7.98 15.04
C LEU A 42 11.61 7.01 14.01
N ARG A 43 12.89 6.66 14.18
CA ARG A 43 13.59 5.70 13.30
C ARG A 43 12.88 4.35 13.27
N LYS A 44 12.43 3.85 14.43
CA LYS A 44 11.70 2.58 14.52
C LYS A 44 10.39 2.62 13.76
N GLU A 45 9.60 3.69 13.92
CA GLU A 45 8.33 3.79 13.19
C GLU A 45 8.54 3.99 11.69
N VAL A 46 9.53 4.79 11.27
CA VAL A 46 9.87 4.94 9.84
C VAL A 46 10.30 3.59 9.25
N ALA A 47 11.05 2.77 9.98
CA ALA A 47 11.41 1.43 9.52
C ALA A 47 10.20 0.49 9.44
N ALA A 48 9.29 0.54 10.41
CA ALA A 48 8.05 -0.24 10.37
C ALA A 48 7.15 0.18 9.20
N PHE A 49 7.08 1.48 8.92
CA PHE A 49 6.34 2.03 7.78
C PHE A 49 6.99 1.68 6.44
N GLN A 50 8.32 1.66 6.37
CA GLN A 50 9.05 1.17 5.20
C GLN A 50 8.76 -0.32 4.95
N ASP A 51 8.84 -1.17 5.98
CA ASP A 51 8.61 -2.62 5.86
C ASP A 51 7.21 -2.95 5.31
N ILE A 52 6.16 -2.29 5.82
CA ILE A 52 4.80 -2.52 5.30
C ILE A 52 4.64 -2.02 3.86
N THR A 53 5.27 -0.89 3.49
CA THR A 53 5.16 -0.33 2.15
C THR A 53 6.01 -1.09 1.13
N GLU A 54 7.13 -1.68 1.53
CA GLU A 54 7.89 -2.63 0.72
C GLU A 54 7.11 -3.92 0.47
N LYS A 55 6.43 -4.46 1.49
CA LYS A 55 5.54 -5.61 1.33
C LYS A 55 4.38 -5.30 0.38
N LEU A 56 3.77 -4.12 0.53
CA LEU A 56 2.73 -3.66 -0.39
C LEU A 56 3.26 -3.52 -1.83
N LYS A 57 4.46 -2.94 -2.01
CA LYS A 57 5.11 -2.86 -3.32
C LYS A 57 5.28 -4.25 -3.93
N ALA A 58 5.82 -5.21 -3.19
CA ALA A 58 6.02 -6.58 -3.67
C ALA A 58 4.70 -7.27 -4.06
N LEU A 59 3.61 -7.00 -3.33
CA LEU A 59 2.27 -7.50 -3.69
C LEU A 59 1.77 -6.88 -5.00
N LEU A 60 1.93 -5.57 -5.19
CA LEU A 60 1.50 -4.84 -6.38
C LEU A 60 2.32 -5.20 -7.63
N GLU A 61 3.62 -5.48 -7.48
CA GLU A 61 4.51 -5.92 -8.55
C GLU A 61 4.36 -7.43 -8.86
N GLY A 62 3.69 -8.18 -7.99
CA GLY A 62 3.48 -9.61 -8.14
C GLY A 62 2.48 -9.99 -9.24
N PRO A 63 2.38 -11.29 -9.59
CA PRO A 63 1.53 -11.78 -10.69
C PRO A 63 0.05 -11.41 -10.55
N ARG A 64 -0.42 -11.27 -9.30
CA ARG A 64 -1.80 -10.92 -8.93
C ARG A 64 -1.95 -9.49 -8.42
N GLY A 65 -0.94 -8.63 -8.56
CA GLY A 65 -1.01 -7.25 -8.09
C GLY A 65 -2.14 -6.43 -8.74
N ARG A 66 -2.57 -6.83 -9.95
CA ARG A 66 -3.72 -6.23 -10.65
C ARG A 66 -5.08 -6.62 -10.07
N GLU A 67 -5.15 -7.71 -9.31
CA GLU A 67 -6.38 -8.17 -8.64
C GLU A 67 -6.63 -7.38 -7.34
N LEU A 68 -5.58 -6.76 -6.78
CA LEU A 68 -5.68 -5.89 -5.63
C LEU A 68 -6.42 -4.61 -6.05
N LYS A 69 -7.69 -4.52 -5.66
CA LYS A 69 -8.45 -3.28 -5.81
C LYS A 69 -7.98 -2.33 -4.73
N ALA A 70 -7.43 -1.19 -5.12
CA ALA A 70 -7.09 -0.20 -4.11
C ALA A 70 -8.35 0.48 -3.60
N SER A 71 -8.69 0.22 -2.34
CA SER A 71 -9.71 1.02 -1.67
C SER A 71 -9.27 2.49 -1.58
N GLN A 72 -10.25 3.40 -1.57
CA GLN A 72 -9.98 4.82 -1.39
C GLN A 72 -9.20 5.09 -0.08
N GLN A 73 -9.42 4.27 0.96
CA GLN A 73 -8.69 4.32 2.22
C GLN A 73 -7.20 3.99 2.05
N LEU A 74 -6.86 2.99 1.22
CA LEU A 74 -5.47 2.66 0.92
C LEU A 74 -4.77 3.83 0.21
N VAL A 75 -5.42 4.43 -0.78
CA VAL A 75 -4.89 5.59 -1.52
C VAL A 75 -4.59 6.74 -0.55
N TYR A 76 -5.57 7.13 0.27
CA TYR A 76 -5.38 8.19 1.25
C TYR A 76 -4.26 7.90 2.26
N ALA A 77 -4.14 6.66 2.73
CA ALA A 77 -3.08 6.29 3.68
C ALA A 77 -1.67 6.37 3.06
N ILE A 78 -1.53 6.03 1.78
CA ILE A 78 -0.27 6.15 1.05
C ILE A 78 0.08 7.62 0.81
N GLU A 79 -0.89 8.44 0.42
CA GLU A 79 -0.70 9.89 0.22
C GLU A 79 -0.36 10.62 1.52
N ASP A 80 -1.06 10.32 2.62
CA ASP A 80 -0.80 10.90 3.95
C ASP A 80 0.58 10.49 4.47
N GLY A 81 0.95 9.21 4.30
CA GLY A 81 2.29 8.70 4.62
C GLY A 81 3.38 9.39 3.80
N HIS A 82 3.18 9.56 2.49
CA HIS A 82 4.10 10.29 1.62
C HIS A 82 4.28 11.75 2.06
N SER A 83 3.18 12.45 2.34
CA SER A 83 3.19 13.84 2.82
C SER A 83 3.93 13.97 4.15
N THR A 84 3.66 13.06 5.10
CA THR A 84 4.29 13.03 6.42
C THR A 84 5.79 12.81 6.33
N LEU A 85 6.22 11.80 5.56
CA LEU A 85 7.63 11.54 5.30
C LEU A 85 8.31 12.70 4.55
N GLY A 86 7.61 13.36 3.63
CA GLY A 86 8.13 14.52 2.89
C GLY A 86 8.43 15.70 3.80
N LYS A 87 7.53 16.00 4.75
CA LYS A 87 7.75 17.03 5.76
C LYS A 87 8.93 16.70 6.68
N LEU A 88 9.04 15.43 7.09
CA LEU A 88 10.19 14.96 7.87
C LEU A 88 11.50 15.15 7.10
N GLU A 89 11.55 14.69 5.85
CA GLU A 89 12.73 14.76 5.00
C GLU A 89 13.20 16.20 4.80
N GLN A 90 12.28 17.11 4.50
CA GLN A 90 12.58 18.53 4.33
C GLN A 90 13.15 19.18 5.60
N ARG A 91 12.60 18.87 6.78
CA ARG A 91 13.08 19.42 8.05
C ARG A 91 14.38 18.78 8.54
N LEU A 92 14.61 17.51 8.22
CA LEU A 92 15.83 16.78 8.55
C LEU A 92 17.00 17.12 7.61
N ARG A 93 16.73 17.62 6.40
CA ARG A 93 17.81 18.05 5.49
C ARG A 93 18.62 19.19 6.12
N PRO A 94 19.94 19.05 6.26
CA PRO A 94 20.78 20.17 6.68
C PRO A 94 20.75 21.27 5.61
N SER A 95 20.60 22.53 6.04
CA SER A 95 20.54 23.66 5.11
C SER A 95 21.81 23.73 4.26
N THR A 96 21.63 23.67 2.94
CA THR A 96 22.70 23.63 1.93
C THR A 96 23.57 24.89 1.90
N GLY A 97 23.18 25.96 2.58
CA GLY A 97 23.82 27.28 2.56
C GLY A 97 25.16 27.40 3.31
N ARG A 98 25.62 26.37 4.02
CA ARG A 98 26.89 26.42 4.79
C ARG A 98 28.01 25.53 4.24
N LYS A 99 27.92 25.09 2.98
CA LYS A 99 28.97 24.25 2.36
C LYS A 99 30.31 24.96 2.10
N ALA A 100 30.44 26.27 2.35
CA ALA A 100 31.67 27.00 2.07
C ALA A 100 32.67 27.08 3.24
N MET A 101 32.28 26.83 4.51
CA MET A 101 33.21 27.04 5.64
C MET A 101 33.00 26.09 6.82
N SER A 102 33.18 24.78 6.62
CA SER A 102 33.42 23.91 7.78
C SER A 102 34.21 22.67 7.39
N HIS A 103 35.52 22.77 7.51
CA HIS A 103 36.42 21.62 7.60
C HIS A 103 36.22 20.83 8.93
N PHE A 104 35.33 21.32 9.80
CA PHE A 104 34.86 20.67 11.01
C PHE A 104 33.55 19.95 10.69
N GLY A 105 33.51 18.63 10.84
CA GLY A 105 32.32 17.81 10.55
C GLY A 105 31.07 18.26 11.31
N MET A 106 29.96 17.57 11.02
CA MET A 106 28.56 17.79 11.46
C MET A 106 28.28 17.90 12.98
N ARG A 107 29.28 18.20 13.82
CA ARG A 107 29.20 18.52 15.26
C ARG A 107 28.28 19.71 15.61
N ALA A 108 27.64 20.32 14.62
CA ALA A 108 26.69 21.42 14.77
C ALA A 108 25.24 21.06 14.37
N LEU A 109 24.94 19.78 14.07
CA LEU A 109 23.57 19.36 13.78
C LEU A 109 22.71 19.52 15.02
N LYS A 110 21.84 20.54 15.02
CA LYS A 110 20.79 20.70 16.02
C LYS A 110 19.58 19.87 15.58
N TRP A 111 19.05 19.05 16.48
CA TRP A 111 17.79 18.35 16.24
C TRP A 111 16.67 19.36 16.01
N PRO A 112 15.94 19.28 14.88
CA PRO A 112 15.03 20.35 14.47
C PRO A 112 13.61 20.19 15.00
N PHE A 113 13.33 19.18 15.83
CA PHE A 113 11.98 18.88 16.33
C PHE A 113 11.88 18.95 17.85
N GLU A 114 10.70 19.32 18.33
CA GLU A 114 10.30 19.08 19.71
C GLU A 114 9.79 17.65 19.91
N SER A 115 9.89 17.11 21.12
CA SER A 115 9.44 15.73 21.41
C SER A 115 7.95 15.53 21.11
N LYS A 116 7.12 16.55 21.31
CA LYS A 116 5.68 16.54 20.95
C LYS A 116 5.46 16.41 19.44
N GLU A 117 6.25 17.09 18.63
CA GLU A 117 6.16 16.99 17.15
C GLU A 117 6.57 15.59 16.68
N VAL A 118 7.63 15.03 17.27
CA VAL A 118 8.08 13.66 16.98
C VAL A 118 6.98 12.66 17.32
N LYS A 119 6.36 12.79 18.50
CA LYS A 119 5.25 11.93 18.91
C LYS A 119 4.08 12.01 17.91
N GLY A 120 3.64 13.22 17.55
CA GLY A 120 2.54 13.38 16.58
C GLY A 120 2.86 12.76 15.22
N THR A 121 4.11 12.90 14.77
CA THR A 121 4.55 12.29 13.51
C THR A 121 4.55 10.76 13.56
N ILE A 122 4.95 10.17 14.69
CA ILE A 122 4.86 8.71 14.89
C ILE A 122 3.40 8.27 14.84
N GLU A 123 2.50 8.97 15.54
CA GLU A 123 1.06 8.66 15.54
C GLU A 123 0.45 8.74 14.12
N ASP A 124 0.87 9.72 13.32
CA ASP A 124 0.44 9.83 11.92
C ASP A 124 0.91 8.65 11.06
N LEU A 125 2.18 8.22 11.19
CA LEU A 125 2.71 7.06 10.48
C LEU A 125 2.06 5.75 10.94
N GLU A 126 1.82 5.58 12.24
CA GLU A 126 1.12 4.43 12.82
C GLU A 126 -0.32 4.35 12.28
N ARG A 127 -1.02 5.48 12.18
CA ARG A 127 -2.36 5.55 11.58
C ARG A 127 -2.34 5.13 10.11
N CYS A 128 -1.37 5.61 9.34
CA CYS A 128 -1.20 5.22 7.94
C CYS A 128 -0.96 3.71 7.82
N ARG A 129 -0.03 3.16 8.62
CA ARG A 129 0.27 1.72 8.66
C ARG A 129 -0.95 0.87 9.04
N GLY A 130 -1.71 1.29 10.05
CA GLY A 130 -2.94 0.64 10.46
C GLY A 130 -3.99 0.62 9.34
N THR A 131 -4.12 1.74 8.63
CA THR A 131 -5.07 1.88 7.51
C THR A 131 -4.67 1.02 6.31
N ILE A 132 -3.39 0.99 5.95
CA ILE A 132 -2.85 0.10 4.91
C ILE A 132 -3.15 -1.36 5.26
N SER A 133 -2.84 -1.77 6.49
CA SER A 133 -3.08 -3.14 6.95
C SER A 133 -4.58 -3.49 6.88
N PHE A 134 -5.44 -2.60 7.34
CA PHE A 134 -6.89 -2.80 7.35
C PHE A 134 -7.46 -2.92 5.94
N ALA A 135 -7.08 -2.01 5.03
CA ALA A 135 -7.49 -2.05 3.63
C ALA A 135 -7.09 -3.38 2.96
N LEU A 136 -5.85 -3.83 3.18
CA LEU A 136 -5.38 -5.11 2.63
C LEU A 136 -6.15 -6.31 3.18
N ASN A 137 -6.55 -6.30 4.46
CA ASN A 137 -7.39 -7.36 5.02
C ASN A 137 -8.80 -7.38 4.41
N ILE A 138 -9.37 -6.22 4.11
CA ILE A 138 -10.65 -6.13 3.38
C ILE A 138 -10.50 -6.75 2.00
N ASP A 139 -9.48 -6.35 1.24
CA ASP A 139 -9.25 -6.86 -0.11
C ASP A 139 -9.01 -8.38 -0.11
N GLN A 140 -8.25 -8.89 0.86
CA GLN A 140 -8.07 -10.32 1.08
C GLN A 140 -9.40 -11.05 1.33
N THR A 141 -10.29 -10.48 2.13
CA THR A 141 -11.61 -11.07 2.43
C THR A 141 -12.45 -11.20 1.15
N VAL A 142 -12.44 -10.19 0.28
CA VAL A 142 -13.15 -10.22 -1.01
C VAL A 142 -12.55 -11.28 -1.94
N ILE A 143 -11.22 -11.41 -1.99
CA ILE A 143 -10.55 -12.45 -2.79
C ILE A 143 -10.94 -13.84 -2.29
N LEU A 144 -10.95 -14.06 -0.97
CA LEU A 144 -11.33 -15.34 -0.38
C LEU A 144 -12.79 -15.72 -0.68
N GLN A 145 -13.72 -14.76 -0.61
CA GLN A 145 -15.11 -14.98 -1.00
C GLN A 145 -15.24 -15.42 -2.47
N ASN A 146 -14.53 -14.75 -3.38
CA ASN A 146 -14.54 -15.12 -4.80
C ASN A 146 -13.96 -16.54 -5.04
N VAL A 147 -12.94 -16.94 -4.28
CA VAL A 147 -12.40 -18.32 -4.34
C VAL A 147 -13.45 -19.34 -3.87
N ASP A 148 -14.20 -19.02 -2.81
CA ASP A 148 -15.29 -19.87 -2.31
C ASP A 148 -16.42 -20.03 -3.35
N ASP A 149 -16.84 -18.93 -3.97
CA ASP A 149 -17.84 -18.94 -5.05
C ASP A 149 -17.40 -19.83 -6.21
N ARG A 150 -16.16 -19.67 -6.70
CA ARG A 150 -15.61 -20.47 -7.79
C ARG A 150 -15.52 -21.95 -7.41
N THR A 151 -15.10 -22.25 -6.19
CA THR A 151 -15.00 -23.63 -5.70
C THR A 151 -16.37 -24.28 -5.63
N THR A 152 -17.37 -23.55 -5.14
CA THR A 152 -18.78 -23.98 -5.10
C THR A 152 -19.30 -24.26 -6.50
N LEU A 153 -19.06 -23.35 -7.46
CA LEU A 153 -19.46 -23.55 -8.85
C LEU A 153 -18.83 -24.78 -9.49
N HIS A 154 -17.55 -25.08 -9.16
CA HIS A 154 -16.87 -26.28 -9.66
C HIS A 154 -17.40 -27.59 -9.07
N GLN A 155 -18.06 -27.55 -7.91
CA GLN A 155 -18.68 -28.72 -7.29
C GLN A 155 -20.09 -29.00 -7.81
N LEU A 156 -20.69 -28.07 -8.55
CA LEU A 156 -22.03 -28.28 -9.10
C LEU A 156 -22.00 -29.43 -10.12
N PRO A 157 -22.95 -30.39 -10.03
CA PRO A 157 -23.02 -31.48 -11.00
C PRO A 157 -23.33 -30.92 -12.38
N ILE A 158 -22.68 -31.49 -13.40
CA ILE A 158 -22.93 -31.14 -14.80
C ILE A 158 -24.34 -31.62 -15.17
N ALA A 159 -25.24 -30.69 -15.45
CA ALA A 159 -26.56 -31.00 -15.98
C ALA A 159 -26.44 -31.34 -17.49
N HIS A 160 -26.11 -32.59 -17.82
CA HIS A 160 -25.87 -33.02 -19.20
C HIS A 160 -27.01 -32.67 -20.17
N GLY A 161 -28.28 -32.73 -19.73
CA GLY A 161 -29.45 -32.34 -20.55
C GLY A 161 -29.61 -30.82 -20.77
N ALA A 162 -28.92 -29.98 -20.00
CA ALA A 162 -28.93 -28.53 -20.15
C ALA A 162 -27.62 -27.97 -20.75
N SER A 163 -26.73 -28.85 -21.22
CA SER A 163 -25.50 -28.42 -21.88
C SER A 163 -25.79 -27.82 -23.26
N PHE A 164 -25.02 -26.80 -23.64
CA PHE A 164 -25.06 -26.23 -24.99
C PHE A 164 -24.75 -27.34 -26.01
N ASP A 165 -25.61 -27.50 -27.02
CA ASP A 165 -25.60 -28.59 -28.00
C ASP A 165 -25.70 -30.01 -27.40
N SER A 166 -26.43 -30.17 -26.29
CA SER A 166 -26.68 -31.51 -25.73
C SER A 166 -27.40 -32.42 -26.72
N LYS A 167 -26.74 -33.52 -27.10
CA LYS A 167 -27.33 -34.62 -27.85
C LYS A 167 -28.52 -35.26 -27.13
N ALA A 168 -28.61 -35.15 -25.80
CA ALA A 168 -29.72 -35.70 -25.03
C ALA A 168 -31.05 -35.00 -25.34
N GLU A 169 -31.01 -33.73 -25.76
CA GLU A 169 -32.19 -32.94 -26.11
C GLU A 169 -32.55 -33.03 -27.60
N GLN A 170 -31.81 -33.82 -28.41
CA GLN A 170 -32.02 -33.92 -29.86
C GLN A 170 -33.43 -34.41 -30.24
N HIS A 171 -34.12 -35.12 -29.33
CA HIS A 171 -35.48 -35.62 -29.53
C HIS A 171 -36.56 -34.78 -28.84
N ASN A 172 -36.17 -33.76 -28.07
CA ASN A 172 -37.13 -32.88 -27.40
C ASN A 172 -37.56 -31.75 -28.34
N PRO A 173 -38.81 -31.26 -28.22
CA PRO A 173 -39.29 -30.18 -29.06
C PRO A 173 -38.45 -28.92 -28.85
N THR A 174 -37.85 -28.43 -29.94
CA THR A 174 -37.10 -27.16 -29.93
C THR A 174 -38.02 -26.03 -29.51
N CYS A 175 -37.48 -25.02 -28.83
CA CYS A 175 -38.22 -23.80 -28.53
C CYS A 175 -38.82 -23.23 -29.82
N LEU A 176 -40.08 -22.77 -29.75
CA LEU A 176 -40.75 -22.17 -30.89
C LEU A 176 -39.97 -20.95 -31.36
N PRO A 177 -39.94 -20.67 -32.68
CA PRO A 177 -39.43 -19.40 -33.18
C PRO A 177 -40.03 -18.25 -32.36
N ASP A 178 -39.19 -17.33 -31.89
CA ASP A 178 -39.55 -16.13 -31.11
C ASP A 178 -39.82 -16.33 -29.61
N THR A 179 -39.66 -17.54 -29.06
CA THR A 179 -39.58 -17.70 -27.61
C THR A 179 -38.16 -17.40 -27.08
N ARG A 180 -38.08 -16.65 -25.96
CA ARG A 180 -36.84 -16.20 -25.28
C ARG A 180 -35.97 -15.15 -26.00
N ARG A 181 -36.51 -14.37 -26.95
CA ARG A 181 -35.79 -13.20 -27.51
C ARG A 181 -35.38 -12.18 -26.45
N GLU A 182 -36.24 -11.92 -25.46
CA GLU A 182 -36.02 -10.89 -24.43
C GLU A 182 -34.85 -11.16 -23.47
N LEU A 183 -34.27 -12.37 -23.47
CA LEU A 183 -33.12 -12.72 -22.61
C LEU A 183 -31.77 -12.50 -23.31
N LEU A 184 -31.77 -12.14 -24.59
CA LEU A 184 -30.57 -11.93 -25.41
C LEU A 184 -30.29 -10.46 -25.74
N ASP A 185 -31.16 -9.55 -25.29
CA ASP A 185 -30.99 -8.09 -25.31
C ASP A 185 -30.52 -7.58 -23.92
#